data_AF-A0A1H0I1G9-F1
#
_entry.id   AF-A0A1H0I1G9-F1
#
_cell.length_a   1.000
_cell.length_b   1.000
_cell.length_c   1.000
_cell.angle_alpha   90.00
_cell.angle_beta   90.00
_cell.angle_gamma   90.00
#
_symmetry.space_group_name_H-M   'P 1'
#
loop_
_entity.id
_entity.type
_entity.pdbx_description
1 polymer ?
#
loop_
_entity_poly.entity_id
_entity_poly.type
_entity_poly.pdbx_seq_one_letter_code
_entity_poly.pdbx_strand_id
1 'polypeptide(L)'
;MAAYAEEVLDSMLAPATARALPATAAHVLAMMRAAPPAGAAAALRGRAERPDYREGLARIDVPALVVVGSEDVFAPVAEAELLHRGIPSARLAVVEGAGHLPNLERPEAFNQAVAALLAEVTATGRPHAPADVPTGAPAPVPADARAHGALPPDGSPQRPDSPSGERRKAPQI
;
A
#
# COMPACT_ATOMS: atom_id res chain seq x y z
N MET A 1 -11.97 -2.60 15.05
CA MET A 1 -11.15 -1.63 14.29
C MET A 1 -10.94 -0.29 15.00
N ALA A 2 -11.79 0.15 15.94
CA ALA A 2 -11.72 1.50 16.51
C ALA A 2 -10.35 1.90 17.10
N ALA A 3 -9.83 1.15 18.08
CA ALA A 3 -8.54 1.47 18.71
C ALA A 3 -7.37 1.49 17.72
N TYR A 4 -7.29 0.47 16.84
CA TYR A 4 -6.30 0.41 15.76
C TYR A 4 -6.40 1.61 14.81
N ALA A 5 -7.63 2.01 14.45
CA ALA A 5 -7.83 3.11 13.52
C ALA A 5 -7.38 4.45 14.11
N GLU A 6 -7.62 4.68 15.40
CA GLU A 6 -7.14 5.88 16.11
C GLU A 6 -5.61 5.92 16.21
N GLU A 7 -4.99 4.78 16.54
CA GLU A 7 -3.54 4.66 16.62
C GLU A 7 -2.84 4.94 15.28
N VAL A 8 -3.40 4.43 14.19
CA VAL A 8 -2.77 4.50 12.86
C VAL A 8 -3.07 5.80 12.11
N LEU A 9 -4.13 6.53 12.49
CA LEU A 9 -4.56 7.74 11.79
C LEU A 9 -3.44 8.79 11.70
N ASP A 10 -2.69 8.99 12.78
CA ASP A 10 -1.60 9.98 12.85
C ASP A 10 -0.45 9.66 11.90
N SER A 11 -0.31 8.40 11.49
CA SER A 11 0.68 7.98 10.48
C SER A 11 0.12 7.98 9.05
N MET A 12 -1.20 8.04 8.89
CA MET A 12 -1.86 8.01 7.58
C MET A 12 -1.88 9.39 6.89
N LEU A 13 -1.88 10.46 7.68
CA LEU A 13 -1.97 11.83 7.19
C LEU A 13 -0.70 12.60 7.56
N ALA A 14 -0.34 13.62 6.77
CA ALA A 14 0.69 14.55 7.19
C ALA A 14 0.26 15.22 8.53
N PRO A 15 1.16 15.40 9.51
CA PRO A 15 0.87 16.07 10.77
C PRO A 15 0.26 17.48 10.63
N ALA A 16 0.58 18.18 9.54
CA ALA A 16 -0.06 19.46 9.21
C ALA A 16 -1.51 19.27 8.75
N THR A 17 -1.78 18.28 7.91
CA THR A 17 -3.13 17.93 7.42
C THR A 17 -4.04 17.50 8.55
N ALA A 18 -3.61 16.62 9.45
CA ALA A 18 -4.43 16.15 10.56
C ALA A 18 -4.96 17.31 11.44
N ARG A 19 -4.18 18.38 11.56
CA ARG A 19 -4.54 19.61 12.29
C ARG A 19 -5.37 20.59 11.46
N ALA A 20 -5.01 20.78 10.19
CA ALA A 20 -5.62 21.79 9.33
C ALA A 20 -6.93 21.33 8.67
N LEU A 21 -7.13 20.02 8.50
CA LEU A 21 -8.24 19.41 7.75
C LEU A 21 -8.97 18.36 8.61
N PRO A 22 -9.67 18.77 9.68
CA PRO A 22 -10.33 17.84 10.60
C PRO A 22 -11.43 17.00 9.92
N ALA A 23 -12.08 17.54 8.88
CA ALA A 23 -13.06 16.79 8.09
C ALA A 23 -12.42 15.64 7.32
N THR A 24 -11.23 15.85 6.74
CA THR A 24 -10.46 14.80 6.05
C THR A 24 -10.02 13.72 7.04
N ALA A 25 -9.49 14.11 8.20
CA ALA A 25 -9.12 13.16 9.25
C ALA A 25 -10.32 12.34 9.74
N ALA A 26 -11.48 12.97 9.98
CA ALA A 26 -12.70 12.28 10.36
C ALA A 26 -13.20 11.32 9.27
N HIS A 27 -13.09 11.71 8.00
CA HIS A 27 -13.45 10.88 6.86
C HIS A 27 -12.57 9.62 6.79
N VAL A 28 -11.25 9.78 6.89
CA VAL A 28 -10.29 8.66 6.89
C VAL A 28 -10.52 7.74 8.08
N LEU A 29 -10.73 8.30 9.28
CA LEU A 29 -11.04 7.53 10.48
C LEU A 29 -12.34 6.72 10.32
N ALA A 30 -13.37 7.30 9.71
CA ALA A 30 -14.62 6.61 9.42
C ALA A 30 -14.41 5.44 8.44
N MET A 31 -13.63 5.65 7.37
CA MET A 31 -13.25 4.59 6.43
C MET A 31 -12.51 3.44 7.13
N MET A 32 -11.51 3.75 7.96
CA MET A 32 -10.72 2.75 8.69
C MET A 32 -11.58 1.96 9.68
N ARG A 33 -12.51 2.64 10.39
CA ARG A 33 -13.44 1.99 11.33
C ARG A 33 -14.45 1.08 10.63
N ALA A 34 -14.85 1.41 9.41
CA ALA A 34 -15.78 0.63 8.61
C ALA A 34 -15.15 -0.63 7.99
N ALA A 35 -13.81 -0.73 7.93
CA ALA A 35 -13.13 -1.90 7.40
C ALA A 35 -13.43 -3.18 8.23
N PRO A 36 -13.87 -4.29 7.61
CA PRO A 36 -14.02 -5.55 8.33
C PRO A 36 -12.67 -6.06 8.87
N PRO A 37 -12.55 -6.42 10.16
CA PRO A 37 -11.28 -6.89 10.73
C PRO A 37 -10.67 -8.07 9.97
N ALA A 38 -11.51 -9.01 9.52
CA ALA A 38 -11.06 -10.15 8.74
C ALA A 38 -10.46 -9.73 7.38
N GLY A 39 -11.02 -8.70 6.74
CA GLY A 39 -10.50 -8.13 5.50
C GLY A 39 -9.17 -7.41 5.71
N ALA A 40 -9.07 -6.61 6.77
CA ALA A 40 -7.80 -5.96 7.14
C ALA A 40 -6.71 -7.00 7.43
N ALA A 41 -6.99 -8.04 8.22
CA ALA A 41 -6.05 -9.11 8.51
C ALA A 41 -5.66 -9.93 7.26
N ALA A 42 -6.59 -10.14 6.32
CA ALA A 42 -6.28 -10.79 5.05
C ALA A 42 -5.35 -9.93 4.18
N ALA A 43 -5.61 -8.61 4.09
CA ALA A 43 -4.75 -7.68 3.36
C ALA A 43 -3.33 -7.63 3.95
N LEU A 44 -3.19 -7.59 5.28
CA LEU A 44 -1.90 -7.61 5.96
C LEU A 44 -1.10 -8.88 5.69
N ARG A 45 -1.75 -10.06 5.76
CA ARG A 45 -1.11 -11.34 5.40
C ARG A 45 -0.68 -11.35 3.94
N GLY A 46 -1.55 -10.92 3.03
CA GLY A 46 -1.21 -10.80 1.61
C GLY A 46 0.00 -9.89 1.37
N ARG A 47 0.14 -8.77 2.10
CA ARG A 47 1.34 -7.91 2.02
C ARG A 47 2.60 -8.57 2.57
N ALA A 48 2.49 -9.42 3.59
CA ALA A 48 3.62 -10.13 4.19
C ALA A 48 4.09 -11.30 3.32
N GLU A 49 3.17 -11.96 2.63
CA GLU A 49 3.42 -13.17 1.84
C GLU A 49 3.76 -12.87 0.36
N ARG A 50 3.45 -11.66 -0.13
CA ARG A 50 3.70 -11.32 -1.54
C ARG A 50 5.21 -11.36 -1.85
N PRO A 51 5.60 -11.87 -3.03
CA PRO A 51 6.98 -11.80 -3.48
C PRO A 51 7.39 -10.36 -3.80
N ASP A 52 8.69 -10.17 -3.95
CA ASP A 52 9.25 -8.95 -4.51
C ASP A 52 8.97 -8.86 -6.02
N TYR A 53 8.45 -7.70 -6.46
CA TYR A 53 8.10 -7.45 -7.86
C TYR A 53 9.08 -6.51 -8.58
N ARG A 54 10.19 -6.10 -7.95
CA ARG A 54 11.13 -5.13 -8.51
C ARG A 54 11.71 -5.57 -9.86
N GLU A 55 11.99 -6.86 -10.03
CA GLU A 55 12.47 -7.42 -11.31
C GLU A 55 11.46 -7.25 -12.46
N GLY A 56 10.18 -7.07 -12.13
CA GLY A 56 9.10 -6.85 -13.10
C GLY A 56 8.97 -5.42 -13.61
N LEU A 57 9.55 -4.44 -12.92
CA LEU A 57 9.33 -3.01 -13.24
C LEU A 57 9.80 -2.66 -14.65
N ALA A 58 10.94 -3.20 -15.09
CA ALA A 58 11.50 -2.97 -16.42
C ALA A 58 10.62 -3.53 -17.56
N ARG A 59 9.66 -4.41 -17.25
CA ARG A 59 8.72 -4.98 -18.23
C ARG A 59 7.46 -4.11 -18.43
N ILE A 60 7.28 -3.05 -17.65
CA ILE A 60 6.15 -2.13 -17.80
C ILE A 60 6.44 -1.21 -18.99
N ASP A 61 5.76 -1.46 -20.11
CA ASP A 61 5.95 -0.82 -21.42
C ASP A 61 4.87 0.23 -21.74
N VAL A 62 4.03 0.57 -20.77
CA VAL A 62 2.94 1.55 -20.89
C VAL A 62 3.26 2.82 -20.07
N PRO A 63 2.66 3.97 -20.41
CA PRO A 63 2.77 5.17 -19.58
C PRO A 63 2.34 4.87 -18.14
N ALA A 64 3.17 5.28 -17.18
CA ALA A 64 2.94 5.03 -15.77
C ALA A 64 3.14 6.32 -14.95
N LEU A 65 2.41 6.42 -13.84
CA LEU A 65 2.56 7.51 -12.88
C LEU A 65 2.71 6.92 -11.49
N VAL A 66 3.78 7.33 -10.81
CA VAL A 66 3.99 7.09 -9.38
C VAL A 66 3.66 8.40 -8.65
N VAL A 67 2.70 8.36 -7.74
CA VAL A 67 2.33 9.52 -6.90
C VAL A 67 2.59 9.17 -5.45
N VAL A 68 3.26 10.06 -4.72
CA VAL A 68 3.61 9.87 -3.30
C VAL A 68 3.51 11.21 -2.55
N GLY A 69 3.12 11.20 -1.28
CA GLY A 69 3.21 12.38 -0.42
C GLY A 69 4.62 12.59 0.11
N SER A 70 5.09 13.84 0.26
CA SER A 70 6.42 14.12 0.80
C SER A 70 6.62 13.70 2.26
N GLU A 71 5.51 13.49 2.99
CA GLU A 71 5.49 13.10 4.41
C GLU A 71 4.97 11.65 4.61
N ASP A 72 4.90 10.82 3.56
CA ASP A 72 4.46 9.43 3.67
C ASP A 72 5.49 8.57 4.43
N VAL A 73 5.09 8.04 5.59
CA VAL A 73 5.92 7.18 6.43
C VAL A 73 5.75 5.68 6.15
N PHE A 74 4.69 5.29 5.43
CA PHE A 74 4.44 3.90 5.05
C PHE A 74 5.12 3.53 3.73
N ALA A 75 5.14 4.46 2.78
CA ALA A 75 5.80 4.34 1.49
C ALA A 75 6.62 5.61 1.20
N PRO A 76 7.81 5.76 1.83
CA PRO A 76 8.61 6.98 1.70
C PRO A 76 8.96 7.30 0.25
N VAL A 77 9.24 8.58 -0.03
CA VAL A 77 9.62 9.08 -1.37
C VAL A 77 10.72 8.25 -2.02
N ALA A 78 11.70 7.76 -1.25
CA ALA A 78 12.76 6.90 -1.76
C ALA A 78 12.26 5.60 -2.44
N GLU A 79 11.17 5.01 -1.94
CA GLU A 79 10.54 3.83 -2.54
C GLU A 79 9.79 4.20 -3.83
N ALA A 80 9.14 5.36 -3.85
CA ALA A 80 8.49 5.88 -5.06
C ALA A 80 9.52 6.20 -6.16
N GLU A 81 10.67 6.75 -5.80
CA GLU A 81 11.79 6.95 -6.72
C GLU A 81 12.37 5.63 -7.24
N LEU A 82 12.40 4.58 -6.42
CA LEU A 82 12.81 3.24 -6.87
C LEU A 82 11.86 2.75 -7.97
N LEU A 83 10.55 2.88 -7.77
CA LEU A 83 9.56 2.52 -8.79
C LEU A 83 9.76 3.36 -10.06
N HIS A 84 9.92 4.67 -9.93
CA HIS A 84 10.14 5.57 -11.06
C HIS A 84 11.39 5.20 -11.87
N ARG A 85 12.52 4.93 -11.20
CA ARG A 85 13.76 4.50 -11.86
C ARG A 85 13.63 3.11 -12.51
N GLY A 86 12.79 2.24 -11.95
CA GLY A 86 12.58 0.88 -12.43
C GLY A 86 11.66 0.78 -13.65
N ILE A 87 10.81 1.78 -13.89
CA ILE A 87 9.80 1.77 -14.96
C ILE A 87 10.22 2.76 -16.05
N PRO A 88 10.51 2.31 -17.30
CA PRO A 88 11.08 3.16 -18.34
C PRO A 88 10.25 4.40 -18.70
N SER A 89 8.92 4.28 -18.66
CA SER A 89 7.98 5.36 -19.03
C SER A 89 7.25 5.95 -17.83
N ALA A 90 7.78 5.77 -16.61
CA ALA A 90 7.13 6.32 -15.42
C ALA A 90 7.42 7.81 -15.26
N ARG A 91 6.42 8.55 -14.81
CA ARG A 91 6.56 9.86 -14.18
C ARG A 91 6.45 9.73 -12.67
N LEU A 92 7.15 10.59 -11.94
CA LEU A 92 7.05 10.70 -10.49
C LEU A 92 6.41 12.05 -10.12
N ALA A 93 5.37 12.01 -9.30
CA ALA A 93 4.76 13.19 -8.70
C ALA A 93 4.88 13.10 -7.18
N VAL A 94 5.76 13.92 -6.59
CA VAL A 94 5.84 14.11 -5.15
C VAL A 94 4.91 15.25 -4.76
N VAL A 95 3.92 14.94 -3.92
CA VAL A 95 2.89 15.87 -3.45
C VAL A 95 3.33 16.47 -2.13
N GLU A 96 3.77 17.73 -2.17
CA GLU A 96 4.31 18.41 -1.00
C GLU A 96 3.27 18.59 0.11
N GLY A 97 3.67 18.33 1.35
CA GLY A 97 2.84 18.49 2.53
C GLY A 97 1.65 17.52 2.59
N ALA A 98 1.80 16.32 2.02
CA ALA A 98 0.86 15.21 2.09
C ALA A 98 1.54 13.96 2.66
N GLY A 99 0.80 13.18 3.44
CA GLY A 99 1.22 11.87 3.96
C GLY A 99 0.83 10.74 3.01
N HIS A 100 0.27 9.66 3.57
CA HIS A 100 -0.03 8.44 2.83
C HIS A 100 -1.22 8.56 1.85
N LEU A 101 -2.04 9.60 2.00
CA LEU A 101 -3.28 9.76 1.25
C LEU A 101 -3.26 11.06 0.43
N PRO A 102 -2.31 11.26 -0.50
CA PRO A 102 -2.17 12.52 -1.23
C PRO A 102 -3.43 12.90 -2.02
N ASN A 103 -4.23 11.91 -2.44
CA ASN A 103 -5.52 12.12 -3.09
C ASN A 103 -6.59 12.75 -2.19
N LEU A 104 -6.52 12.55 -0.87
CA LEU A 104 -7.44 13.14 0.09
C LEU A 104 -6.88 14.39 0.76
N GLU A 105 -5.56 14.48 0.90
CA GLU A 105 -4.89 15.61 1.57
C GLU A 105 -4.69 16.81 0.63
N ARG A 106 -4.33 16.55 -0.62
CA ARG A 106 -4.03 17.56 -1.65
C ARG A 106 -4.71 17.18 -2.98
N PRO A 107 -6.05 17.11 -3.00
CA PRO A 107 -6.79 16.58 -4.15
C PRO A 107 -6.48 17.33 -5.45
N GLU A 108 -6.24 18.64 -5.42
CA GLU A 108 -5.92 19.43 -6.62
C GLU A 108 -4.60 18.96 -7.25
N ALA A 109 -3.53 18.84 -6.46
CA ALA A 109 -2.22 18.41 -6.94
C ALA A 109 -2.24 16.96 -7.43
N PHE A 110 -2.91 16.06 -6.68
CA PHE A 110 -3.09 14.67 -7.08
C PHE A 110 -3.87 14.56 -8.39
N ASN A 111 -5.02 15.24 -8.50
CA ASN A 111 -5.89 15.18 -9.67
C ASN A 111 -5.21 15.77 -10.91
N GLN A 112 -4.40 16.81 -10.77
CA GLN A 112 -3.60 17.36 -11.88
C GLN A 112 -2.60 16.32 -12.42
N ALA A 113 -1.89 15.61 -11.53
CA ALA A 113 -0.94 14.58 -11.95
C ALA A 113 -1.66 13.43 -12.67
N VAL A 114 -2.80 12.96 -12.15
CA VAL A 114 -3.61 11.92 -12.78
C VAL A 114 -4.18 12.38 -14.12
N ALA A 115 -4.71 13.60 -14.22
CA ALA A 115 -5.24 14.15 -15.46
C ALA A 115 -4.16 14.23 -16.55
N ALA A 116 -2.91 14.57 -16.19
CA ALA A 116 -1.78 14.57 -17.11
C ALA A 116 -1.41 13.16 -17.60
N LEU A 117 -1.60 12.11 -16.79
CA LEU A 117 -1.50 10.71 -17.25
C LEU A 117 -2.62 10.36 -18.23
N LEU A 118 -3.87 10.65 -17.87
CA LEU A 118 -5.01 10.32 -18.70
C LEU A 118 -4.94 11.02 -20.07
N ALA A 119 -4.50 12.27 -20.12
CA ALA A 119 -4.29 13.00 -21.37
C ALA A 119 -3.22 12.33 -22.27
N GLU A 120 -2.12 11.84 -21.68
CA GLU A 120 -1.07 11.12 -22.42
C GLU A 120 -1.58 9.78 -22.97
N VAL A 121 -2.25 8.99 -22.13
CA VAL A 121 -2.75 7.66 -22.50
C VAL A 121 -3.85 7.76 -23.57
N THR A 122 -4.70 8.78 -23.49
CA THR A 122 -5.73 9.01 -24.53
C THR A 122 -5.14 9.50 -25.84
N ALA A 123 -4.10 10.34 -25.81
CA ALA A 123 -3.42 10.82 -27.01
C ALA A 123 -2.61 9.71 -27.72
N THR A 124 -2.06 8.75 -26.97
CA THR A 124 -1.27 7.63 -27.53
C THR A 124 -2.13 6.51 -28.12
N GLY A 125 -3.45 6.56 -27.95
CA GLY A 125 -4.42 5.86 -28.79
C GLY A 125 -4.35 4.33 -28.78
N ARG A 126 -3.70 3.70 -27.80
CA ARG A 126 -3.71 2.23 -27.67
C ARG A 126 -5.14 1.79 -27.32
N PRO A 127 -5.86 1.05 -28.18
CA PRO A 127 -7.14 0.50 -27.79
C PRO A 127 -6.90 -0.44 -26.61
N HIS A 128 -7.65 -0.28 -25.52
CA HIS A 128 -7.85 -1.38 -24.60
C HIS A 128 -8.64 -2.44 -25.38
N ALA A 129 -7.98 -3.50 -25.86
CA ALA A 129 -8.71 -4.71 -26.20
C ALA A 129 -9.51 -5.07 -24.95
N PRO A 130 -10.84 -5.25 -25.03
CA PRO A 130 -11.63 -5.57 -23.85
C PRO A 130 -10.98 -6.77 -23.19
N ALA A 131 -10.42 -6.57 -21.99
CA ALA A 131 -10.01 -7.70 -21.19
C ALA A 131 -11.26 -8.55 -20.97
N ASP A 132 -11.15 -9.87 -21.15
CA ASP A 132 -12.09 -10.80 -20.54
C ASP A 132 -12.00 -10.58 -19.03
N VAL A 133 -12.76 -9.60 -18.51
CA VAL A 133 -12.99 -9.45 -17.08
C VAL A 133 -13.68 -10.74 -16.68
N PRO A 134 -13.06 -11.61 -15.87
CA PRO A 134 -13.72 -12.82 -15.43
C PRO A 134 -14.95 -12.38 -14.64
N THR A 135 -16.15 -12.52 -15.21
CA THR A 135 -17.43 -12.27 -14.55
C THR A 135 -17.77 -13.33 -13.49
N GLY A 136 -16.81 -14.19 -13.16
CA GLY A 136 -16.92 -15.10 -12.04
C GLY A 136 -16.85 -14.31 -10.73
N ALA A 137 -17.80 -14.58 -9.82
CA ALA A 137 -17.63 -14.21 -8.42
C ALA A 137 -16.22 -14.62 -7.95
N PRO A 138 -15.55 -13.84 -7.08
CA PRO A 138 -14.25 -14.23 -6.55
C PRO A 138 -14.34 -15.68 -6.08
N ALA A 139 -13.40 -16.52 -6.53
CA ALA A 139 -13.39 -17.92 -6.17
C ALA A 139 -13.51 -18.04 -4.65
N PRO A 140 -14.40 -18.90 -4.12
CA PRO A 140 -14.53 -19.05 -2.69
C PRO A 140 -13.15 -19.39 -2.12
N VAL A 141 -12.71 -18.61 -1.14
CA VAL A 141 -11.47 -18.88 -0.40
C VAL A 141 -11.59 -20.33 0.10
N PRO A 142 -10.68 -21.24 -0.29
CA PRO A 142 -10.84 -22.64 0.03
C PRO A 142 -10.83 -22.82 1.56
N ALA A 143 -11.68 -23.72 2.05
CA ALA A 143 -11.98 -23.84 3.47
C ALA A 143 -10.76 -24.26 4.32
N ASP A 144 -9.72 -24.79 3.69
CA ASP A 144 -8.43 -25.18 4.27
C ASP A 144 -7.51 -23.98 4.59
N ALA A 145 -7.73 -22.81 3.98
CA ALA A 145 -7.08 -21.56 4.38
C ALA A 145 -7.52 -21.07 5.78
N ARG A 146 -8.48 -21.75 6.42
CA ARG A 146 -8.86 -21.55 7.83
C ARG A 146 -8.00 -22.34 8.83
N ALA A 147 -7.10 -23.22 8.37
CA ALA A 147 -6.39 -24.17 9.23
C ALA A 147 -4.93 -23.80 9.56
N HIS A 148 -4.38 -22.71 9.01
CA HIS A 148 -3.05 -22.23 9.41
C HIS A 148 -3.16 -21.17 10.51
N GLY A 149 -3.20 -21.65 11.76
CA GLY A 149 -3.01 -20.83 12.96
C GLY A 149 -4.28 -20.55 13.74
N ALA A 150 -4.98 -21.60 14.21
CA ALA A 150 -5.80 -21.42 15.40
C ALA A 150 -4.87 -21.08 16.57
N LEU A 151 -5.02 -19.89 17.15
CA LEU A 151 -4.40 -19.55 18.42
C LEU A 151 -4.94 -20.53 19.48
N PRO A 152 -4.10 -21.12 20.36
CA PRO A 152 -4.62 -21.81 21.53
C PRO A 152 -5.50 -20.86 22.36
N PRO A 153 -6.50 -21.37 23.10
CA PRO A 153 -7.48 -20.54 23.80
C PRO A 153 -6.88 -19.62 24.89
N ASP A 154 -5.58 -19.75 25.20
CA ASP A 154 -4.87 -18.99 26.22
C ASP A 154 -4.05 -17.80 25.70
N GLY A 155 -3.98 -17.57 24.38
CA GLY A 155 -3.33 -16.37 23.83
C GLY A 155 -1.81 -16.34 23.88
N SER A 156 -1.14 -17.45 24.19
CA SER A 156 0.32 -17.50 24.27
C SER A 156 0.96 -17.61 22.87
N PRO A 157 1.95 -16.78 22.49
CA PRO A 157 2.66 -16.95 21.23
C PRO A 157 3.53 -18.22 21.26
N GLN A 158 3.33 -19.13 20.28
CA GLN A 158 4.23 -20.27 20.07
C GLN A 158 5.60 -19.74 19.63
N ARG A 159 6.64 -20.02 20.42
CA ARG A 159 8.02 -19.74 20.03
C ARG A 159 8.41 -20.73 18.93
N PRO A 160 9.03 -20.30 17.82
CA PRO A 160 9.59 -21.23 16.85
C PRO A 160 10.76 -22.00 17.47
N ASP A 161 10.82 -23.31 17.19
CA ASP A 161 11.94 -24.16 17.58
C ASP A 161 13.25 -23.61 17.01
N SER A 162 14.21 -23.33 17.90
CA SER A 162 15.53 -22.85 17.52
C SER A 162 16.43 -24.04 17.19
N PRO A 163 17.08 -24.12 16.02
CA PRO A 163 18.12 -25.09 15.81
C PRO A 163 19.37 -24.65 16.58
N SER A 164 19.85 -25.55 17.43
CA SER A 164 21.08 -25.48 18.21
C SER A 164 22.27 -25.28 17.27
N GLY A 165 22.93 -24.11 17.31
CA GLY A 165 24.13 -23.85 16.50
C GLY A 165 24.87 -22.62 16.99
N GLU A 166 26.15 -22.79 17.29
CA GLU A 166 27.05 -21.89 18.01
C GLU A 166 27.09 -20.42 17.55
N ARG A 167 27.01 -19.50 18.52
CA ARG A 167 27.29 -18.08 18.31
C ARG A 167 28.79 -17.85 18.10
N ARG A 168 29.20 -17.52 16.87
CA ARG A 168 30.46 -16.80 16.63
C ARG A 168 30.18 -15.30 16.53
N LYS A 169 30.75 -14.52 17.46
CA LYS A 169 30.85 -13.06 17.39
C LYS A 169 31.87 -12.66 16.33
N ALA A 170 31.56 -11.67 15.51
CA ALA A 170 32.52 -10.82 14.78
C ALA A 170 31.85 -9.47 14.44
N PRO A 171 32.60 -8.39 14.15
CA PRO A 171 32.50 -7.13 14.89
C PRO A 171 31.75 -6.01 14.15
N GLN A 172 31.39 -4.99 14.93
CA GLN A 172 30.85 -3.72 14.46
C GLN A 172 31.88 -2.96 13.61
N ILE A 173 31.43 -2.51 12.44
CA ILE A 173 31.85 -1.25 11.80
C ILE A 173 30.57 -0.57 11.34
#